data_AF-A0AAV4EF01-F1
#
_entry.id   AF-A0AAV4EF01-F1
#
_cell.length_a   1.000
_cell.length_b   1.000
_cell.length_c   1.000
_cell.angle_alpha   90.00
_cell.angle_beta   90.00
_cell.angle_gamma   90.00
#
_symmetry.space_group_name_H-M   'P 1'
#
loop_
_entity.id
_entity.type
_entity.pdbx_description
1 polymer ?
#
loop_
_entity_poly.entity_id
_entity_poly.type
_entity_poly.pdbx_seq_one_letter_code
_entity_poly.pdbx_strand_id
1 'polypeptide(L)'
;MHKFEKDWNFKITTTRSLTYAQSNGQSERYVQTVKGLIRKAVEENKDPNLAPLAYRNRPIYGIKKSLAQLFCERQLQDQIPTTLKLLKPQWVADLNHKIQDRQNKHKFYYDRSARQHRTFQPSDNIRVQFGKTWEKAIITATHKTLRSYEVVTEDGTTLRRNQRFIYPSYEPTTVIPADVMEDNTTTA
;
A
#
# COMPACT_ATOMS: atom_id res chain seq x y z
N MET A 1 10.32 1.38 16.03
CA MET A 1 8.99 0.97 15.53
C MET A 1 8.42 -0.23 16.29
N HIS A 2 9.17 -1.32 16.49
CA HIS A 2 8.66 -2.52 17.18
C HIS A 2 8.23 -2.30 18.64
N LYS A 3 8.82 -1.32 19.34
CA LYS A 3 8.37 -0.93 20.69
C LYS A 3 6.93 -0.39 20.65
N PHE A 4 6.68 0.57 19.75
CA PHE A 4 5.34 1.16 19.54
C PHE A 4 4.31 0.13 19.05
N GLU A 5 4.72 -0.79 18.17
CA GLU A 5 3.90 -1.92 17.70
C GLU A 5 3.41 -2.80 18.86
N LYS A 6 4.33 -3.13 19.78
CA LYS A 6 4.06 -3.95 20.97
C LYS A 6 3.20 -3.21 21.99
N ASP A 7 3.48 -1.93 22.22
CA ASP A 7 2.79 -1.13 23.23
C ASP A 7 1.31 -0.87 22.86
N TRP A 8 1.01 -0.69 21.57
CA TRP A 8 -0.34 -0.37 21.08
C TRP A 8 -1.07 -1.57 20.45
N ASN A 9 -0.46 -2.76 20.51
CA ASN A 9 -1.01 -4.03 20.04
C ASN A 9 -1.58 -4.00 18.60
N PHE A 10 -0.84 -3.37 17.69
CA PHE A 10 -1.16 -3.40 16.26
C PHE A 10 0.05 -3.93 15.48
N LYS A 11 -0.13 -4.40 14.25
CA LYS A 11 0.96 -4.96 13.44
C LYS A 11 1.43 -3.97 12.38
N ILE A 12 2.71 -3.60 12.38
CA ILE A 12 3.29 -2.73 11.34
C ILE A 12 3.65 -3.59 10.14
N THR A 13 2.80 -3.59 9.11
CA THR A 13 3.10 -4.26 7.85
C THR A 13 3.80 -3.28 6.90
N THR A 14 5.12 -3.35 6.83
CA THR A 14 5.89 -2.59 5.83
C THR A 14 5.91 -3.34 4.50
N THR A 15 5.33 -2.77 3.46
CA THR A 15 5.54 -3.20 2.07
C THR A 15 6.95 -2.77 1.62
N ARG A 16 7.98 -3.52 2.06
CA ARG A 16 9.43 -3.21 1.88
C ARG A 16 9.92 -3.21 0.42
N SER A 17 9.05 -3.13 -0.58
CA SER A 17 9.51 -2.76 -1.92
C SER A 17 9.66 -1.24 -1.94
N LEU A 18 10.85 -0.75 -1.55
CA LEU A 18 11.21 0.66 -1.36
C LEU A 18 10.78 1.60 -2.50
N THR A 19 10.51 1.05 -3.68
CA THR A 19 10.19 1.79 -4.92
C THR A 19 8.75 1.57 -5.41
N TYR A 20 7.86 0.95 -4.61
CA TYR A 20 6.50 0.62 -5.04
C TYR A 20 5.42 1.51 -4.42
N ALA A 21 5.35 2.76 -4.88
CA ALA A 21 4.35 3.75 -4.43
C ALA A 21 2.90 3.26 -4.58
N GLN A 22 2.62 2.43 -5.59
CA GLN A 22 1.27 1.90 -5.83
C GLN A 22 0.71 1.10 -4.65
N SER A 23 1.54 0.53 -3.77
CA SER A 23 1.06 -0.14 -2.55
C SER A 23 0.34 0.80 -1.58
N ASN A 24 0.64 2.10 -1.62
CA ASN A 24 0.04 3.11 -0.74
C ASN A 24 -0.90 4.08 -1.48
N GLY A 25 -1.26 3.77 -2.73
CA GLY A 25 -1.95 4.71 -3.62
C GLY A 25 -3.31 5.21 -3.10
N GLN A 26 -4.01 4.44 -2.25
CA GLN A 26 -5.27 4.89 -1.65
C GLN A 26 -5.05 6.07 -0.68
N SER A 27 -4.02 6.00 0.17
CA SER A 27 -3.74 7.08 1.12
C SER A 27 -3.18 8.30 0.39
N GLU A 28 -2.31 8.09 -0.61
CA GLU A 28 -1.76 9.16 -1.45
C GLU A 28 -2.86 9.93 -2.18
N ARG A 29 -3.82 9.21 -2.78
CA ARG A 29 -4.97 9.83 -3.46
C ARG A 29 -5.85 10.62 -2.49
N TYR A 30 -6.01 10.13 -1.26
CA TYR A 30 -6.76 10.85 -0.22
C TYR A 30 -6.03 12.14 0.19
N VAL A 31 -4.71 12.07 0.43
CA VAL A 31 -3.89 13.25 0.73
C VAL A 31 -3.96 14.28 -0.39
N GLN A 32 -3.88 13.86 -1.65
CA GLN A 32 -4.06 14.74 -2.80
C GLN A 32 -5.42 15.46 -2.77
N THR A 33 -6.49 14.73 -2.47
CA THR A 33 -7.86 15.27 -2.41
C THR A 33 -7.98 16.32 -1.30
N VAL A 34 -7.51 16.01 -0.08
CA VAL A 34 -7.58 16.93 1.07
C VAL A 34 -6.75 18.18 0.83
N LYS A 35 -5.53 18.04 0.30
CA LYS A 35 -4.70 19.19 -0.09
C LYS A 35 -5.40 20.08 -1.12
N GLY A 36 -6.08 19.49 -2.08
CA GLY A 36 -6.86 20.22 -3.07
C GLY A 36 -8.04 21.00 -2.46
N LEU A 37 -8.73 20.40 -1.49
CA LEU A 37 -9.84 21.05 -0.77
C LEU A 37 -9.35 22.24 0.06
N ILE A 38 -8.25 22.06 0.81
CA ILE A 38 -7.66 23.11 1.63
C ILE A 38 -7.20 24.27 0.76
N ARG A 39 -6.52 23.99 -0.36
CA ARG A 39 -6.05 25.03 -1.29
C ARG A 39 -7.18 25.90 -1.81
N LYS A 40 -8.28 25.29 -2.26
CA LYS A 40 -9.47 26.00 -2.73
C LYS A 40 -10.10 26.85 -1.63
N ALA A 41 -10.16 26.35 -0.40
CA ALA A 41 -10.69 27.13 0.73
C ALA A 41 -9.84 28.38 1.02
N VAL A 42 -8.51 28.25 0.94
CA VAL A 42 -7.58 29.38 1.08
C VAL A 42 -7.72 30.39 -0.06
N GLU A 43 -7.84 29.93 -1.31
CA GLU A 43 -8.09 30.79 -2.47
C GLU A 43 -9.40 31.59 -2.35
N GLU A 44 -10.43 30.98 -1.75
CA GLU A 44 -11.74 31.61 -1.49
C GLU A 44 -11.80 32.42 -0.18
N ASN A 45 -10.68 32.57 0.57
CA ASN A 45 -10.63 33.20 1.90
C ASN A 45 -11.65 32.63 2.91
N LYS A 46 -11.89 31.32 2.88
CA LYS A 46 -12.76 30.59 3.83
C LYS A 46 -11.93 29.82 4.83
N ASP A 47 -12.54 29.40 5.95
CA ASP A 47 -11.89 28.52 6.92
C ASP A 47 -11.46 27.19 6.26
N PRO A 48 -10.16 26.86 6.26
CA PRO A 48 -9.63 25.63 5.69
C PRO A 48 -10.26 24.34 6.22
N ASN A 49 -10.82 24.36 7.43
CA ASN A 49 -11.39 23.17 8.08
C ASN A 49 -12.80 22.82 7.59
N LEU A 50 -13.53 23.80 7.04
CA LEU A 50 -14.90 23.61 6.55
C LEU A 50 -14.94 22.69 5.33
N ALA A 51 -13.96 22.79 4.43
CA ALA A 51 -13.95 22.01 3.20
C ALA A 51 -13.73 20.49 3.45
N PRO A 52 -12.74 20.05 4.27
CA PRO A 52 -12.62 18.65 4.68
C PRO A 52 -13.85 18.15 5.47
N LEU A 53 -14.46 19.00 6.30
CA LEU A 53 -15.68 18.65 7.04
C LEU A 53 -16.84 18.33 6.08
N ALA A 54 -17.10 19.21 5.12
CA ALA A 54 -18.10 18.98 4.09
C ALA A 54 -17.79 17.73 3.25
N TYR A 55 -16.52 17.48 2.93
CA TYR A 55 -16.11 16.27 2.23
C TYR A 55 -16.42 14.98 3.01
N ARG A 56 -16.23 14.99 4.34
CA ARG A 56 -16.60 13.84 5.20
C ARG A 56 -18.11 13.58 5.23
N ASN A 57 -18.92 14.62 5.08
CA ASN A 57 -20.39 14.52 5.05
C ASN A 57 -20.97 14.17 3.67
N ARG A 58 -20.19 14.26 2.59
CA ARG A 58 -20.66 13.90 1.24
C ARG A 58 -20.92 12.39 1.13
N PRO A 59 -22.07 11.97 0.58
CA PRO A 59 -22.36 10.56 0.38
C PRO A 59 -21.41 9.97 -0.67
N ILE A 60 -20.89 8.79 -0.39
CA ILE A 60 -20.02 8.04 -1.28
C ILE A 60 -20.87 7.36 -2.35
N TYR A 61 -20.45 7.50 -3.61
CA TYR A 61 -21.10 6.84 -4.74
C TYR A 61 -21.16 5.32 -4.55
N GLY A 62 -22.32 4.72 -4.85
CA GLY A 62 -22.61 3.28 -4.69
C GLY A 62 -23.04 2.86 -3.28
N ILE A 63 -22.48 3.46 -2.22
CA ILE A 63 -22.83 3.12 -0.82
C ILE A 63 -23.99 4.00 -0.29
N LYS A 64 -24.16 5.20 -0.85
CA LYS A 64 -25.18 6.21 -0.46
C LYS A 64 -25.05 6.66 1.01
N LYS A 65 -23.88 6.49 1.62
CA LYS A 65 -23.54 6.94 2.99
C LYS A 65 -22.26 7.75 2.97
N SER A 66 -22.14 8.70 3.89
CA SER A 66 -20.97 9.56 4.00
C SER A 66 -19.83 8.90 4.80
N LEU A 67 -18.61 9.43 4.67
CA LEU A 67 -17.47 8.94 5.46
C LEU A 67 -17.72 9.11 6.97
N ALA A 68 -18.30 10.23 7.37
CA ALA A 68 -18.69 10.48 8.76
C ALA A 68 -19.70 9.44 9.27
N GLN A 69 -20.67 9.06 8.45
CA GLN A 69 -21.63 8.02 8.81
C GLN A 69 -20.98 6.62 8.88
N LEU A 70 -19.99 6.32 8.05
CA LEU A 70 -19.29 5.04 8.11
C LEU A 70 -18.39 4.92 9.35
N PHE A 71 -17.85 6.03 9.85
CA PHE A 71 -16.91 6.04 10.97
C PHE A 71 -17.55 6.36 12.32
N CYS A 72 -18.50 7.30 12.35
CA CYS A 72 -19.16 7.78 13.57
C CYS A 72 -20.66 7.43 13.64
N GLU A 73 -21.18 6.67 12.67
CA GLU A 73 -22.61 6.30 12.56
C GLU A 73 -23.58 7.49 12.45
N ARG A 74 -23.06 8.72 12.33
CA ARG A 74 -23.84 9.96 12.30
C ARG A 74 -23.29 10.91 11.25
N GLN A 75 -24.09 11.88 10.83
CA GLN A 75 -23.57 13.03 10.09
C GLN A 75 -23.02 14.07 11.06
N LEU A 76 -21.97 14.76 10.64
CA LEU A 76 -21.43 15.89 11.37
C LEU A 76 -22.25 17.13 11.04
N GLN A 77 -22.29 18.09 11.95
CA GLN A 77 -22.89 19.38 11.66
C GLN A 77 -21.98 20.15 10.70
N ASP A 78 -22.50 20.51 9.54
CA ASP A 78 -21.83 21.38 8.56
C ASP A 78 -22.66 22.64 8.31
N GLN A 79 -22.25 23.46 7.33
CA GLN A 79 -22.99 24.67 6.96
C GLN A 79 -24.32 24.38 6.25
N ILE A 80 -24.58 23.13 5.87
CA ILE A 80 -25.82 22.75 5.23
C ILE A 80 -26.82 22.41 6.34
N PRO A 81 -28.00 23.06 6.36
CA PRO A 81 -29.01 22.77 7.35
C PRO A 81 -29.39 21.28 7.26
N THR A 82 -29.22 20.57 8.38
CA THR A 82 -29.43 19.13 8.47
C THR A 82 -30.41 18.83 9.60
N THR A 83 -31.24 17.80 9.43
CA THR A 83 -32.20 17.39 10.45
C THR A 83 -31.49 16.81 11.68
N LEU A 84 -31.95 17.17 12.89
CA LEU A 84 -31.41 16.67 14.16
C LEU A 84 -31.34 15.14 14.25
N LYS A 85 -32.25 14.43 13.56
CA LYS A 85 -32.27 12.96 13.49
C LYS A 85 -31.01 12.36 12.88
N LEU A 86 -30.37 13.06 11.95
CA LEU A 86 -29.17 12.60 11.23
C LEU A 86 -27.87 12.87 11.99
N LEU A 87 -27.91 13.79 12.97
CA LEU A 87 -26.79 14.09 13.87
C LEU A 87 -26.63 13.04 14.97
N LYS A 88 -27.66 12.22 15.22
CA LYS A 88 -27.63 11.09 16.15
C LYS A 88 -27.05 9.85 15.45
N PRO A 89 -26.33 8.97 16.18
CA PRO A 89 -25.84 7.73 15.62
C PRO A 89 -27.01 6.87 15.15
N GLN A 90 -26.89 6.33 13.94
CA GLN A 90 -27.83 5.43 13.30
C GLN A 90 -27.05 4.22 12.79
N TRP A 91 -27.29 3.08 13.42
CA TRP A 91 -26.78 1.82 12.93
C TRP A 91 -27.35 1.52 11.54
N VAL A 92 -26.51 1.03 10.63
CA VAL A 92 -26.91 0.68 9.28
C VAL A 92 -26.56 -0.79 9.03
N ALA A 93 -27.59 -1.63 8.89
CA ALA A 93 -27.43 -3.01 8.45
C ALA A 93 -26.83 -3.08 7.02
N ASP A 94 -26.09 -4.15 6.75
CA ASP A 94 -25.51 -4.49 5.43
C ASP A 94 -24.48 -3.51 4.84
N LEU A 95 -23.88 -2.64 5.64
CA LEU A 95 -22.76 -1.79 5.17
C LEU A 95 -21.59 -2.62 4.66
N ASN A 96 -21.25 -3.69 5.38
CA ASN A 96 -20.12 -4.55 5.03
C ASN A 96 -20.33 -5.22 3.66
N HIS A 97 -21.54 -5.72 3.39
CA HIS A 97 -21.87 -6.33 2.10
C HIS A 97 -21.72 -5.32 0.95
N LYS A 98 -22.25 -4.10 1.11
CA LYS A 98 -22.13 -3.03 0.10
C LYS A 98 -20.69 -2.59 -0.15
N ILE A 99 -19.88 -2.53 0.90
CA ILE A 99 -18.45 -2.22 0.79
C ILE A 99 -17.74 -3.34 0.03
N GLN A 100 -18.03 -4.60 0.35
CA GLN A 100 -17.46 -5.77 -0.30
C GLN A 100 -17.87 -5.87 -1.78
N ASP A 101 -19.14 -5.66 -2.11
CA ASP A 101 -19.63 -5.65 -3.50
C ASP A 101 -18.89 -4.60 -4.35
N ARG A 102 -18.68 -3.41 -3.78
CA ARG A 102 -17.93 -2.35 -4.45
C ARG A 102 -16.46 -2.73 -4.65
N GLN A 103 -15.83 -3.32 -3.64
CA GLN A 103 -14.45 -3.82 -3.76
C GLN A 103 -14.34 -4.91 -4.82
N ASN A 104 -15.31 -5.83 -4.87
CA ASN A 104 -15.38 -6.89 -5.88
C ASN A 104 -15.55 -6.32 -7.29
N LYS A 105 -16.40 -5.30 -7.45
CA LYS A 105 -16.56 -4.59 -8.74
C LYS A 105 -15.25 -3.92 -9.17
N HIS A 106 -14.58 -3.21 -8.27
CA HIS A 106 -13.30 -2.59 -8.56
C HIS A 106 -12.24 -3.63 -8.93
N LYS A 107 -12.20 -4.75 -8.21
CA LYS A 107 -11.33 -5.89 -8.51
C LYS A 107 -11.62 -6.45 -9.90
N PHE A 108 -12.88 -6.73 -10.23
CA PHE A 108 -13.28 -7.25 -11.53
C PHE A 108 -12.80 -6.35 -12.69
N TYR A 109 -13.03 -5.03 -12.59
CA TYR A 109 -12.59 -4.10 -13.65
C TYR A 109 -11.08 -3.87 -13.69
N TYR A 110 -10.37 -4.07 -12.58
CA TYR A 110 -8.91 -4.00 -12.55
C TYR A 110 -8.29 -5.26 -13.15
N ASP A 111 -8.80 -6.43 -12.76
CA ASP A 111 -8.28 -7.74 -13.17
C ASP A 111 -8.52 -8.01 -14.66
N ARG A 112 -9.55 -7.39 -15.30
CA ARG A 112 -9.83 -7.56 -16.74
C ARG A 112 -8.66 -7.18 -17.65
N SER A 113 -7.84 -6.21 -17.25
CA SER A 113 -6.67 -5.76 -18.00
C SER A 113 -5.35 -6.14 -17.31
N ALA A 114 -5.43 -6.88 -16.20
CA ALA A 114 -4.25 -7.34 -15.49
C ALA A 114 -3.64 -8.53 -16.23
N ARG A 115 -2.34 -8.45 -16.52
CA ARG A 115 -1.59 -9.57 -17.09
C ARG A 115 -1.32 -10.60 -16.00
N GLN A 116 -1.43 -11.88 -16.35
CA GLN A 116 -0.95 -12.94 -15.48
C GLN A 116 0.58 -12.82 -15.38
N HIS A 117 1.10 -12.72 -14.16
CA HIS A 117 2.53 -12.65 -13.93
C HIS A 117 3.09 -14.04 -13.69
N ARG A 118 4.29 -14.31 -14.24
CA ARG A 118 5.01 -15.58 -14.06
C ARG A 118 5.37 -15.80 -12.60
N THR A 119 4.87 -16.87 -12.00
CA THR A 119 5.30 -17.30 -10.67
C THR A 119 6.73 -17.81 -10.72
N PHE A 120 7.50 -17.48 -9.69
CA PHE A 120 8.88 -17.93 -9.54
C PHE A 120 9.00 -18.93 -8.39
N GLN A 121 9.92 -19.87 -8.53
CA GLN A 121 10.25 -20.85 -7.51
C GLN A 121 11.53 -20.47 -6.76
N PRO A 122 11.72 -20.99 -5.54
CA PRO A 122 13.02 -20.93 -4.88
C PRO A 122 14.12 -21.47 -5.79
N SER A 123 15.30 -20.83 -5.76
CA SER A 123 16.45 -21.11 -6.62
C SER A 123 16.35 -20.67 -8.09
N ASP A 124 15.28 -19.99 -8.51
CA ASP A 124 15.23 -19.39 -9.84
C ASP A 124 16.24 -18.22 -9.97
N ASN A 125 17.01 -18.22 -11.07
CA ASN A 125 17.89 -17.12 -11.45
C ASN A 125 17.05 -15.95 -11.99
N ILE A 126 17.26 -14.77 -11.41
CA ILE A 126 16.51 -13.57 -11.75
C ILE A 126 17.41 -12.34 -11.87
N ARG A 127 16.88 -11.30 -12.49
CA ARG A 127 17.39 -9.93 -12.34
C ARG A 127 16.41 -9.08 -11.56
N VAL A 128 16.92 -8.30 -10.62
CA VAL A 128 16.16 -7.42 -9.73
C VAL A 128 16.46 -5.98 -10.06
N GLN A 129 15.43 -5.14 -10.08
CA GLN A 129 15.61 -3.71 -10.32
C GLN A 129 16.07 -2.96 -9.06
N PHE A 130 17.20 -2.27 -9.16
CA PHE A 130 17.72 -1.32 -8.18
C PHE A 130 17.73 0.08 -8.78
N GLY A 131 16.67 0.85 -8.52
CA GLY A 131 16.52 2.17 -9.12
C GLY A 131 16.43 2.08 -10.65
N LYS A 132 17.52 2.42 -11.35
CA LYS A 132 17.62 2.35 -12.82
C LYS A 132 18.40 1.13 -13.33
N THR A 133 19.12 0.42 -12.46
CA THR A 133 19.94 -0.74 -12.83
C THR A 133 19.20 -2.06 -12.59
N TRP A 134 19.63 -3.10 -13.30
CA TRP A 134 19.15 -4.47 -13.13
C TRP A 134 20.32 -5.35 -12.74
N GLU A 135 20.25 -5.93 -11.55
CA GLU A 135 21.32 -6.73 -10.96
C GLU A 135 20.88 -8.18 -10.84
N LYS A 136 21.84 -9.10 -10.88
CA LYS A 136 21.58 -10.54 -10.78
C LYS A 136 21.27 -10.94 -9.35
N ALA A 137 20.32 -11.86 -9.20
CA ALA A 137 19.88 -12.35 -7.91
C ALA A 137 19.25 -13.73 -8.03
N ILE A 138 19.11 -14.42 -6.89
CA ILE A 138 18.42 -15.69 -6.77
C ILE A 138 17.23 -15.54 -5.83
N ILE A 139 16.12 -16.20 -6.15
CA ILE A 139 14.96 -16.24 -5.25
C ILE A 139 15.21 -17.24 -4.13
N THR A 140 15.14 -16.79 -2.88
CA THR A 140 15.27 -17.65 -1.70
C THR A 140 13.91 -18.22 -1.29
N ALA A 141 12.88 -17.38 -1.24
CA ALA A 141 11.57 -17.79 -0.75
C ALA A 141 10.44 -16.90 -1.31
N THR A 142 9.22 -17.46 -1.30
CA THR A 142 7.99 -16.68 -1.49
C THR A 142 7.61 -16.00 -0.18
N HIS A 143 7.39 -14.69 -0.20
CA HIS A 143 7.02 -13.94 1.00
C HIS A 143 5.53 -14.13 1.34
N LYS A 144 5.14 -13.87 2.60
CA LYS A 144 3.76 -13.94 3.12
C LYS A 144 2.74 -13.04 2.39
N THR A 145 3.21 -12.11 1.56
CA THR A 145 2.37 -11.16 0.81
C THR A 145 2.39 -11.52 -0.65
N LEU A 146 1.22 -11.54 -1.29
CA LEU A 146 1.05 -11.84 -2.71
C LEU A 146 2.04 -11.06 -3.59
N ARG A 147 2.62 -11.75 -4.58
CA ARG A 147 3.55 -11.17 -5.58
C ARG A 147 4.81 -10.53 -4.99
N SER A 148 5.23 -10.93 -3.79
CA SER A 148 6.50 -10.49 -3.19
C SER A 148 7.40 -11.70 -2.94
N TYR A 149 8.68 -11.54 -3.25
CA TYR A 149 9.70 -12.57 -3.13
C TYR A 149 10.87 -12.06 -2.28
N GLU A 150 11.51 -12.99 -1.58
CA GLU A 150 12.81 -12.77 -0.95
C GLU A 150 13.89 -13.17 -1.94
N VAL A 151 14.81 -12.26 -2.19
CA VAL A 151 15.85 -12.36 -3.22
C VAL A 151 17.21 -12.09 -2.59
N VAL A 152 18.21 -12.88 -2.97
CA VAL A 152 19.61 -12.69 -2.57
C VAL A 152 20.39 -12.20 -3.79
N THR A 153 21.07 -11.07 -3.63
CA THR A 153 21.96 -10.49 -4.66
C THR A 153 23.32 -11.18 -4.67
N GLU A 154 24.12 -10.97 -5.72
CA GLU A 154 25.50 -11.51 -5.80
C GLU A 154 26.36 -11.10 -4.60
N ASP A 155 26.13 -9.89 -4.07
CA ASP A 155 26.79 -9.34 -2.88
C ASP A 155 26.35 -10.00 -1.55
N GLY A 156 25.51 -11.04 -1.59
CA GLY A 156 24.99 -11.74 -0.41
C GLY A 156 23.84 -11.02 0.31
N THR A 157 23.38 -9.87 -0.20
CA THR A 157 22.33 -9.08 0.46
C THR A 157 20.93 -9.67 0.21
N THR A 158 20.23 -10.04 1.29
CA THR A 158 18.83 -10.51 1.23
C THR A 158 17.84 -9.34 1.24
N LEU A 159 16.98 -9.29 0.24
CA LEU A 159 16.02 -8.21 0.03
C LEU A 159 14.64 -8.75 -0.30
N ARG A 160 13.62 -7.93 -0.02
CA ARG A 160 12.24 -8.23 -0.42
C ARG A 160 11.86 -7.38 -1.63
N ARG A 161 11.39 -8.02 -2.69
CA ARG A 161 11.02 -7.35 -3.95
C ARG A 161 9.66 -7.80 -4.46
N ASN A 162 8.91 -6.86 -5.03
CA ASN A 162 7.69 -7.18 -5.75
C ASN A 162 8.03 -7.80 -7.12
N GLN A 163 7.21 -8.74 -7.57
CA GLN A 163 7.31 -9.42 -8.86
C GLN A 163 7.47 -8.47 -10.07
N ARG A 164 6.92 -7.25 -9.99
CA ARG A 164 7.08 -6.23 -11.04
C ARG A 164 8.53 -5.79 -11.24
N PHE A 165 9.37 -5.91 -10.23
CA PHE A 165 10.79 -5.54 -10.25
C PHE A 165 11.72 -6.74 -10.42
N ILE A 166 11.18 -7.86 -10.93
CA ILE A 166 11.90 -9.12 -11.09
C ILE A 166 11.70 -9.61 -12.53
N TYR A 167 12.79 -9.97 -13.19
CA TYR A 167 12.77 -10.65 -14.48
C TYR A 167 13.52 -11.99 -14.41
N PRO A 168 13.05 -13.03 -15.12
CA PRO A 168 13.81 -14.26 -15.24
C PRO A 168 15.14 -14.00 -15.96
N SER A 169 16.20 -14.64 -15.51
CA SER A 169 17.49 -14.65 -16.21
C SER A 169 17.89 -16.08 -16.53
N TYR A 170 18.48 -16.28 -17.71
CA TYR A 170 19.05 -17.57 -18.11
C TYR A 170 20.55 -17.66 -17.77
N GLU A 171 21.15 -16.57 -17.29
CA GLU A 171 22.53 -16.56 -16.83
C GLU A 171 22.59 -17.09 -15.39
N PRO A 172 23.47 -18.06 -15.10
CA PRO A 172 23.67 -18.52 -13.74
C PRO A 172 24.21 -17.37 -12.89
N THR A 173 23.61 -17.15 -11.73
CA THR A 173 24.10 -16.19 -10.73
C THR A 173 24.93 -16.96 -9.72
N THR A 174 26.19 -16.58 -9.51
CA THR A 174 27.03 -17.16 -8.46
C THR A 174 26.92 -16.25 -7.23
N VAL A 175 26.20 -16.68 -6.21
CA VAL A 175 26.16 -15.96 -4.93
C VAL A 175 27.51 -16.14 -4.28
N ILE A 176 28.22 -15.04 -4.03
CA ILE A 176 29.48 -15.09 -3.27
C ILE A 176 29.08 -15.20 -1.79
N PRO A 177 29.41 -16.30 -1.09
CA PRO A 177 29.16 -16.39 0.34
C PRO A 177 29.95 -15.28 1.05
N ALA A 178 29.32 -14.62 2.02
CA ALA A 178 29.93 -13.54 2.80
C ALA A 178 31.17 -13.99 3.64
N ASP A 179 31.50 -15.27 3.64
CA ASP A 179 32.60 -15.88 4.42
C ASP A 179 33.97 -15.92 3.71
N VAL A 180 34.16 -15.26 2.55
CA VAL A 180 35.45 -15.30 1.81
C VAL A 180 36.20 -13.96 1.80
N MET A 181 35.85 -13.01 2.68
CA MET A 181 36.58 -11.73 2.80
C MET A 181 37.43 -11.56 4.08
N GLU A 182 37.52 -12.58 4.94
CA GLU A 182 38.50 -12.62 6.04
C GLU A 182 39.44 -13.82 5.87
N ASP A 183 40.44 -13.70 4.98
CA ASP A 183 41.69 -14.47 5.08
C ASP A 183 42.70 -13.92 4.07
N ASN A 184 43.15 -12.68 4.27
CA ASN A 184 44.34 -12.14 3.62
C ASN A 184 44.96 -11.07 4.54
N THR A 185 45.49 -11.47 5.69
CA THR A 185 46.63 -10.82 6.37
C THR A 185 46.99 -11.60 7.62
N THR A 186 48.01 -12.47 7.53
CA THR A 186 49.04 -12.74 8.56
C THR A 186 49.89 -13.94 8.13
N THR A 187 51.21 -13.86 8.39
CA THR A 187 52.32 -14.84 8.19
C THR A 187 53.12 -14.55 6.91
N ALA A 188 54.39 -14.14 6.93
CA ALA A 188 55.36 -13.86 8.00
C ALA A 188 56.39 -12.84 7.46
#